data_AF-A0AAN7DAE2-F1
#
_entry.id   AF-A0AAN7DAE2-F1
#
_cell.length_a   1.000
_cell.length_b   1.000
_cell.length_c   1.000
_cell.angle_alpha   90.00
_cell.angle_beta   90.00
_cell.angle_gamma   90.00
#
_symmetry.space_group_name_H-M   'P 1'
#
loop_
_entity.id
_entity.type
_entity.pdbx_description
1 polymer ?
#
loop_
_entity_poly.entity_id
_entity_poly.type
_entity_poly.pdbx_seq_one_letter_code
_entity_poly.pdbx_strand_id
1 'polypeptide(L)'
;MPQLDPFIIYTVKLAMNYQSVEEPVAPAAPQDEKAMLVQQDTNNPMFPETLARIMTIKTFPLKTNEKAPKLQRENILSLLYHADEQWLKSTLELKQSIKREEASHQYAVNHVHRQQRIFLDTCHILHKHLMDIPKKFNEPIWFAAQVLHRQCQIRHLEQFTSLLKPLASDVWIAMEQLRRMIHRLVQKQHQHAAATSGFLAKFFSSTAASTSFYSSPENHLLLQSLVPYLTAFEQRWSTFEKSLYECYVLTVFGKHDTELLQRNISHDIPLSPTLFSDALTQLLPLALDRAMDRQLLDVGAIQTLDPIAFVALPRLAILAGVTWLAHVTGWRTTTCTTSNLPVWIQMHKETLDRIAAAFTQLEVAFLQTPSKEKHQDFVQLYKTLERALVDGCDDDRIKPIYVDICIVADSVLSSHLAQSFTMVLCHLFKHVGLQYDIEFEEEEDAVPIEQTLLDLAI
;
A
#
# COMPACT_ATOMS: atom_id res chain seq x y z
N MET A 1 2.80 -3.18 -11.65
CA MET A 1 2.25 -3.28 -10.27
C MET A 1 0.79 -2.83 -10.27
N PRO A 2 -0.20 -3.73 -10.32
CA PRO A 2 -1.61 -3.35 -10.32
C PRO A 2 -2.24 -3.61 -8.93
N GLN A 3 -2.84 -2.55 -8.38
CA GLN A 3 -3.57 -2.48 -7.10
C GLN A 3 -2.71 -2.24 -5.85
N LEU A 4 -3.06 -1.16 -5.15
CA LEU A 4 -2.55 -0.87 -3.83
C LEU A 4 -3.08 -1.89 -2.83
N ASP A 5 -2.25 -2.26 -1.87
CA ASP A 5 -2.68 -3.07 -0.74
C ASP A 5 -3.89 -2.39 -0.04
N PRO A 6 -5.04 -3.09 0.11
CA PRO A 6 -6.15 -2.65 0.96
C PRO A 6 -5.69 -2.18 2.35
N PHE A 7 -4.54 -2.64 2.82
CA PHE A 7 -3.95 -2.26 4.09
C PHE A 7 -3.30 -0.86 4.11
N ILE A 8 -2.77 -0.35 2.99
CA ILE A 8 -2.36 1.07 2.93
C ILE A 8 -3.61 1.96 3.01
N ILE A 9 -4.73 1.52 2.41
CA ILE A 9 -6.03 2.19 2.53
C ILE A 9 -6.52 2.19 3.99
N TYR A 10 -6.26 1.11 4.73
CA TYR A 10 -6.58 0.96 6.15
C TYR A 10 -5.81 1.95 7.05
N THR A 11 -4.50 2.04 6.87
CA THR A 11 -3.62 2.91 7.68
C THR A 11 -3.94 4.39 7.47
N VAL A 12 -4.35 4.74 6.26
CA VAL A 12 -4.79 6.09 5.91
C VAL A 12 -6.20 6.40 6.46
N LYS A 13 -7.13 5.45 6.43
CA LYS A 13 -8.49 5.63 7.00
C LYS A 13 -8.47 5.80 8.52
N LEU A 14 -7.53 5.20 9.22
CA LEU A 14 -7.37 5.36 10.67
C LEU A 14 -7.03 6.79 11.10
N ALA A 15 -6.39 7.57 10.22
CA ALA A 15 -6.09 8.98 10.45
C ALA A 15 -7.35 9.88 10.42
N MET A 16 -8.52 9.37 10.01
CA MET A 16 -9.74 10.18 9.83
C MET A 16 -10.69 10.24 11.03
N ASN A 17 -10.62 9.30 11.97
CA ASN A 17 -11.64 9.11 13.01
C ASN A 17 -11.11 9.41 14.42
N TYR A 18 -10.59 10.61 14.64
CA TYR A 18 -10.33 11.10 16.00
C TYR A 18 -11.62 11.71 16.56
N GLN A 19 -12.16 11.10 17.61
CA GLN A 19 -12.96 11.80 18.61
C GLN A 19 -12.08 11.86 19.85
N SER A 20 -11.84 13.05 20.38
CA SER A 20 -11.08 13.25 21.62
C SER A 20 -11.74 12.45 22.73
N VAL A 21 -11.04 11.43 23.22
CA VAL A 21 -11.31 10.88 24.54
C VAL A 21 -10.45 11.69 25.49
N GLU A 22 -11.10 12.47 26.36
CA GLU A 22 -10.45 13.14 27.48
C GLU A 22 -9.70 12.08 28.32
N GLU A 23 -8.38 12.20 28.41
CA GLU A 23 -7.63 11.45 29.41
C GLU A 23 -8.10 11.88 30.82
N PRO A 24 -8.32 10.95 31.76
CA PRO A 24 -8.61 11.33 33.13
C PRO A 24 -7.38 12.00 33.73
N VAL A 25 -7.52 13.28 34.05
CA VAL A 25 -6.52 14.11 34.71
C VAL A 25 -6.13 13.46 36.04
N ALA A 26 -4.90 12.95 36.13
CA ALA A 26 -4.28 12.59 37.40
C ALA A 26 -4.05 13.86 38.25
N PRO A 27 -4.29 13.84 39.57
CA PRO A 27 -4.17 15.04 40.39
C PRO A 27 -2.71 15.47 40.52
N ALA A 28 -2.46 16.73 40.19
CA ALA A 28 -1.17 17.39 40.20
C ALA A 28 -0.54 17.43 41.60
N ALA A 29 0.75 17.08 41.70
CA ALA A 29 1.63 17.52 42.78
C ALA A 29 2.30 18.86 42.37
N PRO A 30 2.55 19.78 43.31
CA PRO A 30 2.97 21.14 42.98
C PRO A 30 4.49 21.27 42.83
N GLN A 31 4.90 22.31 42.09
CA GLN A 31 6.21 22.98 42.03
C GLN A 31 7.12 22.63 40.84
N ASP A 32 7.14 23.48 39.81
CA ASP A 32 8.18 24.50 39.65
C ASP A 32 7.89 25.45 38.45
N GLU A 33 7.63 26.73 38.75
CA GLU A 33 7.15 27.80 37.86
C GLU A 33 8.20 28.37 36.87
N LYS A 34 9.21 27.60 36.42
CA LYS A 34 10.30 28.14 35.59
C LYS A 34 10.52 27.51 34.21
N ALA A 35 9.54 26.76 33.70
CA ALA A 35 9.56 26.20 32.33
C ALA A 35 8.37 26.65 31.45
N MET A 36 7.71 27.77 31.78
CA MET A 36 6.66 28.36 30.95
C MET A 36 7.24 29.10 29.75
N LEU A 37 7.57 28.39 28.65
CA LEU A 37 7.54 28.96 27.28
C LEU A 37 7.73 27.99 26.09
N VAL A 38 7.70 26.65 26.26
CA VAL A 38 7.91 25.74 25.10
C VAL A 38 6.85 24.61 24.96
N GLN A 39 5.76 24.64 25.72
CA GLN A 39 4.66 23.68 25.57
C GLN A 39 3.33 24.40 25.40
N GLN A 40 3.04 24.87 24.18
CA GLN A 40 1.68 25.17 23.76
C GLN A 40 1.40 24.47 22.43
N ASP A 41 0.43 23.56 22.50
CA ASP A 41 -0.40 22.97 21.43
C ASP A 41 -0.37 21.45 21.31
N THR A 42 -0.45 20.74 22.44
CA THR A 42 -0.86 19.31 22.48
C THR A 42 -2.36 19.09 22.70
N ASN A 43 -3.15 20.16 22.83
CA ASN A 43 -4.61 20.07 22.96
C ASN A 43 -5.29 20.66 21.73
N ASN A 44 -5.43 19.90 20.65
CA ASN A 44 -6.43 20.22 19.65
C ASN A 44 -7.18 18.94 19.26
N PRO A 45 -8.45 18.78 19.67
CA PRO A 45 -9.27 17.74 19.11
C PRO A 45 -9.37 17.95 17.59
N MET A 46 -9.48 16.87 16.82
CA MET A 46 -9.61 16.93 15.36
C MET A 46 -10.88 17.70 14.97
N PHE A 47 -10.78 19.03 14.89
CA PHE A 47 -11.87 19.88 14.46
C PHE A 47 -12.17 19.63 12.97
N PRO A 48 -13.43 19.72 12.52
CA PRO A 48 -13.77 19.72 11.09
C PRO A 48 -12.97 20.73 10.27
N GLU A 49 -12.53 21.84 10.88
CA GLU A 49 -11.59 22.81 10.30
C GLU A 49 -10.23 22.18 9.91
N THR A 50 -9.75 21.20 10.68
CA THR A 50 -8.51 20.47 10.41
C THR A 50 -8.65 19.60 9.17
N LEU A 51 -9.79 18.95 8.96
CA LEU A 51 -10.01 18.10 7.78
C LEU A 51 -10.13 18.94 6.50
N ALA A 52 -10.91 20.04 6.53
CA ALA A 52 -10.92 20.99 5.43
C ALA A 52 -9.53 21.55 5.14
N ARG A 53 -8.74 21.86 6.18
CA ARG A 53 -7.35 22.32 6.03
C ARG A 53 -6.46 21.26 5.37
N ILE A 54 -6.60 19.99 5.77
CA ILE A 54 -5.86 18.86 5.20
C ILE A 54 -6.15 18.73 3.70
N MET A 55 -7.44 18.70 3.35
CA MET A 55 -7.90 18.47 1.99
C MET A 55 -7.78 19.68 1.07
N THR A 56 -7.49 20.87 1.62
CA THR A 56 -7.35 22.11 0.84
C THR A 56 -6.14 22.05 -0.08
N ILE A 57 -6.39 22.30 -1.36
CA ILE A 57 -5.38 22.49 -2.39
C ILE A 57 -5.29 23.95 -2.85
N LYS A 58 -4.14 24.34 -3.41
CA LYS A 58 -3.95 25.67 -4.01
C LYS A 58 -4.77 25.84 -5.29
N THR A 59 -5.34 27.02 -5.45
CA THR A 59 -6.00 27.48 -6.67
C THR A 59 -4.98 28.07 -7.64
N PHE A 60 -5.17 27.82 -8.94
CA PHE A 60 -4.38 28.41 -10.01
C PHE A 60 -5.32 29.11 -11.00
N PRO A 61 -5.76 30.34 -10.71
CA PRO A 61 -6.74 31.02 -11.56
C PRO A 61 -6.19 31.28 -12.96
N LEU A 62 -7.03 31.09 -13.96
CA LEU A 62 -6.79 31.61 -15.31
C LEU A 62 -6.73 33.14 -15.29
N LYS A 63 -6.02 33.75 -16.25
CA LYS A 63 -6.02 35.21 -16.37
C LYS A 63 -7.42 35.70 -16.75
N THR A 64 -7.78 36.93 -16.36
CA THR A 64 -9.14 37.50 -16.43
C THR A 64 -9.81 37.46 -17.81
N ASN A 65 -9.06 37.23 -18.89
CA ASN A 65 -9.54 37.16 -20.27
C ASN A 65 -9.49 35.75 -20.89
N GLU A 66 -8.99 34.75 -20.16
CA GLU A 66 -8.84 33.37 -20.64
C GLU A 66 -10.09 32.56 -20.27
N LYS A 67 -10.69 31.88 -21.25
CA LYS A 67 -11.81 30.96 -21.01
C LYS A 67 -11.28 29.60 -20.59
N ALA A 68 -12.00 28.90 -19.72
CA ALA A 68 -11.71 27.51 -19.41
C ALA A 68 -11.75 26.65 -20.69
N PRO A 69 -10.83 25.68 -20.86
CA PRO A 69 -10.86 24.77 -22.00
C PRO A 69 -12.19 24.01 -22.04
N LYS A 70 -12.74 23.76 -23.23
CA LYS A 70 -13.92 22.89 -23.38
C LYS A 70 -13.54 21.47 -22.98
N LEU A 71 -14.37 20.82 -22.17
CA LEU A 71 -14.16 19.41 -21.78
C LEU A 71 -14.18 18.53 -23.03
N GLN A 72 -13.03 17.93 -23.35
CA GLN A 72 -12.84 17.05 -24.50
C GLN A 72 -12.23 15.73 -24.05
N ARG A 73 -12.91 14.62 -24.34
CA ARG A 73 -12.47 13.27 -23.93
C ARG A 73 -11.12 12.86 -24.51
N GLU A 74 -10.81 13.35 -25.71
CA GLU A 74 -9.56 13.03 -26.40
C GLU A 74 -8.40 13.95 -26.02
N ASN A 75 -8.65 15.03 -25.30
CA ASN A 75 -7.64 16.00 -24.91
C ASN A 75 -7.29 15.81 -23.42
N ILE A 76 -6.15 15.17 -23.15
CA ILE A 76 -5.69 14.87 -21.79
C ILE A 76 -5.49 16.15 -20.96
N LEU A 77 -4.99 17.25 -21.54
CA LEU A 77 -4.83 18.53 -20.83
C LEU A 77 -6.18 19.09 -20.39
N SER A 78 -7.20 18.98 -21.25
CA SER A 78 -8.56 19.35 -20.88
C SER A 78 -9.10 18.47 -19.76
N LEU A 79 -8.89 17.15 -19.80
CA LEU A 79 -9.33 16.25 -18.72
C LEU A 79 -8.67 16.60 -17.38
N LEU A 80 -7.35 16.81 -17.40
CA LEU A 80 -6.58 17.18 -16.21
C LEU A 80 -7.05 18.51 -15.61
N TYR A 81 -7.31 19.51 -16.45
CA TYR A 81 -7.83 20.80 -16.00
C TYR A 81 -9.19 20.65 -15.33
N HIS A 82 -10.14 19.95 -15.97
CA HIS A 82 -11.49 19.78 -15.41
C HIS A 82 -11.48 18.92 -14.14
N ALA A 83 -10.66 17.88 -14.08
CA ALA A 83 -10.49 17.09 -12.86
C ALA A 83 -9.94 17.94 -11.71
N ASP A 84 -8.99 18.84 -11.98
CA ASP A 84 -8.45 19.78 -10.99
C ASP A 84 -9.51 20.78 -10.50
N GLU A 85 -10.29 21.35 -11.42
CA GLU A 85 -11.35 22.31 -11.08
C GLU A 85 -12.49 21.65 -10.27
N GLN A 86 -12.89 20.42 -10.62
CA GLN A 86 -13.89 19.68 -9.82
C GLN A 86 -13.36 19.36 -8.42
N TRP A 87 -12.08 19.00 -8.31
CA TRP A 87 -11.45 18.82 -7.01
C TRP A 87 -11.43 20.13 -6.22
N LEU A 88 -11.01 21.25 -6.80
CA LEU A 88 -11.06 22.57 -6.16
C LEU A 88 -12.46 22.91 -5.68
N LYS A 89 -13.47 22.74 -6.53
CA LYS A 89 -14.87 22.99 -6.19
C LYS A 89 -15.33 22.14 -5.01
N SER A 90 -15.04 20.83 -5.01
CA SER A 90 -15.40 19.95 -3.88
C SER A 90 -14.73 20.36 -2.57
N THR A 91 -13.48 20.86 -2.61
CA THR A 91 -12.81 21.36 -1.39
C THR A 91 -13.42 22.67 -0.88
N LEU A 92 -13.93 23.52 -1.77
CA LEU A 92 -14.65 24.73 -1.40
C LEU A 92 -16.03 24.39 -0.82
N GLU A 93 -16.75 23.42 -1.41
CA GLU A 93 -18.01 22.90 -0.89
C GLU A 93 -17.82 22.35 0.53
N LEU A 94 -16.77 21.55 0.78
CA LEU A 94 -16.43 21.06 2.12
C LEU A 94 -16.16 22.19 3.12
N LYS A 95 -15.40 23.22 2.71
CA LYS A 95 -15.19 24.40 3.57
C LYS A 95 -16.48 25.13 3.90
N GLN A 96 -17.41 25.22 2.95
CA GLN A 96 -18.69 25.87 3.13
C GLN A 96 -19.61 25.05 4.04
N SER A 97 -19.65 23.71 3.87
CA SER A 97 -20.46 22.84 4.72
C SER A 97 -20.01 22.93 6.18
N ILE A 98 -18.70 22.98 6.42
CA ILE A 98 -18.13 23.13 7.78
C ILE A 98 -18.49 24.48 8.38
N LYS A 99 -18.37 25.56 7.60
CA LYS A 99 -18.77 26.91 8.06
C LYS A 99 -20.26 27.04 8.37
N ARG A 100 -21.09 26.18 7.80
CA ARG A 100 -22.55 26.18 8.00
C ARG A 100 -23.00 25.25 9.14
N GLU A 101 -22.06 24.59 9.82
CA GLU A 101 -22.35 23.65 10.92
C GLU A 101 -23.38 22.57 10.53
N GLU A 102 -23.36 22.12 9.27
CA GLU A 102 -24.24 21.04 8.80
C GLU A 102 -24.01 19.76 9.62
N ALA A 103 -25.09 19.11 10.07
CA ALA A 103 -25.03 17.96 10.98
C ALA A 103 -24.21 16.75 10.49
N SER A 104 -23.91 16.67 9.19
CA SER A 104 -23.00 15.67 8.64
C SER A 104 -22.24 16.20 7.43
N HIS A 105 -20.92 16.30 7.56
CA HIS A 105 -20.02 16.65 6.44
C HIS A 105 -19.57 15.43 5.63
N GLN A 106 -20.06 14.22 5.96
CA GLN A 106 -19.56 12.97 5.39
C GLN A 106 -19.73 12.93 3.86
N TYR A 107 -20.83 13.48 3.34
CA TYR A 107 -21.05 13.58 1.90
C TYR A 107 -19.98 14.45 1.22
N ALA A 108 -19.70 15.64 1.77
CA ALA A 108 -18.71 16.56 1.23
C ALA A 108 -17.29 15.97 1.30
N VAL A 109 -16.95 15.29 2.39
CA VAL A 109 -15.69 14.56 2.56
C VAL A 109 -15.54 13.45 1.49
N ASN A 110 -16.56 12.59 1.35
CA ASN A 110 -16.58 11.54 0.34
C ASN A 110 -16.50 12.12 -1.08
N HIS A 111 -17.10 13.30 -1.30
CA HIS A 111 -17.04 13.99 -2.57
C HIS A 111 -15.60 14.43 -2.89
N VAL A 112 -14.87 15.00 -1.94
CA VAL A 112 -13.45 15.37 -2.13
C VAL A 112 -12.58 14.17 -2.47
N HIS A 113 -12.68 13.07 -1.71
CA HIS A 113 -11.93 11.83 -2.00
C HIS A 113 -12.24 11.28 -3.39
N ARG A 114 -13.50 11.36 -3.83
CA ARG A 114 -13.88 10.96 -5.19
C ARG A 114 -13.19 11.83 -6.25
N GLN A 115 -13.15 13.15 -6.07
CA GLN A 115 -12.49 14.04 -7.03
C GLN A 115 -10.97 13.86 -7.05
N GLN A 116 -10.35 13.61 -5.89
CA GLN A 116 -8.93 13.23 -5.81
C GLN A 116 -8.64 11.97 -6.63
N ARG A 117 -9.47 10.93 -6.48
CA ARG A 117 -9.35 9.70 -7.26
C ARG A 117 -9.44 9.95 -8.76
N ILE A 118 -10.42 10.74 -9.20
CA ILE A 118 -10.58 11.10 -10.63
C ILE A 118 -9.34 11.83 -11.16
N PHE A 119 -8.77 12.76 -10.39
CA PHE A 119 -7.55 13.46 -10.80
C PHE A 119 -6.35 12.51 -10.92
N LEU A 120 -6.16 11.62 -9.94
CA LEU A 120 -5.08 10.61 -9.95
C LEU A 120 -5.25 9.59 -11.08
N ASP A 121 -6.48 9.16 -11.38
CA ASP A 121 -6.78 8.30 -12.54
C ASP A 121 -6.47 9.01 -13.86
N THR A 122 -6.71 10.32 -13.93
CA THR A 122 -6.33 11.13 -15.10
C THR A 122 -4.80 11.28 -15.22
N CYS A 123 -4.08 11.38 -14.11
CA CYS A 123 -2.61 11.34 -14.09
C CYS A 123 -2.09 9.97 -14.54
N HIS A 124 -2.75 8.87 -14.18
CA HIS A 124 -2.41 7.53 -14.67
C HIS A 124 -2.60 7.41 -16.19
N ILE A 125 -3.66 7.98 -16.76
CA ILE A 125 -3.87 8.05 -18.22
C ILE A 125 -2.74 8.83 -18.89
N LEU A 126 -2.36 9.99 -18.33
CA LEU A 126 -1.22 10.76 -18.81
C LEU A 126 0.08 9.94 -18.75
N HIS A 127 0.32 9.24 -17.64
CA HIS A 127 1.51 8.42 -17.42
C HIS A 127 1.60 7.29 -18.44
N LYS A 128 0.50 6.55 -18.65
CA LYS A 128 0.39 5.51 -19.68
C LYS A 128 0.66 6.04 -21.10
N HIS A 129 0.39 7.30 -21.36
CA HIS A 129 0.61 7.91 -22.68
C HIS A 129 2.05 8.40 -22.90
N LEU A 130 2.74 8.79 -21.82
CA LEU A 130 4.07 9.42 -21.90
C LEU A 130 5.22 8.52 -21.44
N MET A 131 4.94 7.41 -20.77
CA MET A 131 5.94 6.54 -20.11
C MET A 131 5.73 5.07 -20.49
N ASP A 132 6.81 4.31 -20.52
CA ASP A 132 6.79 2.89 -20.92
C ASP A 132 6.13 1.98 -19.87
N ILE A 133 6.32 2.26 -18.58
CA ILE A 133 5.83 1.44 -17.47
C ILE A 133 4.76 2.23 -16.70
N PRO A 134 3.45 2.02 -16.96
CA PRO A 134 2.41 2.84 -16.36
C PRO A 134 2.30 2.64 -14.85
N LYS A 135 2.42 3.71 -14.06
CA LYS A 135 2.20 3.72 -12.61
C LYS A 135 0.76 4.11 -12.29
N LYS A 136 0.11 3.37 -11.39
CA LYS A 136 -1.20 3.73 -10.83
C LYS A 136 -1.02 4.49 -9.52
N PHE A 137 -1.69 5.63 -9.39
CA PHE A 137 -1.68 6.46 -8.19
C PHE A 137 -2.99 6.26 -7.41
N ASN A 138 -2.87 5.92 -6.13
CA ASN A 138 -4.01 5.57 -5.30
C ASN A 138 -4.30 6.67 -4.27
N GLU A 139 -5.55 7.10 -4.23
CA GLU A 139 -6.00 8.23 -3.41
C GLU A 139 -5.64 8.12 -1.92
N PRO A 140 -5.67 6.94 -1.27
CA PRO A 140 -5.29 6.85 0.13
C PRO A 140 -3.83 7.29 0.39
N ILE A 141 -2.87 6.90 -0.45
CA ILE A 141 -1.48 7.38 -0.30
C ILE A 141 -1.43 8.90 -0.43
N TRP A 142 -2.16 9.45 -1.40
CA TRP A 142 -2.24 10.89 -1.55
C TRP A 142 -2.78 11.55 -0.28
N PHE A 143 -3.88 11.05 0.28
CA PHE A 143 -4.46 11.59 1.50
C PHE A 143 -3.50 11.49 2.70
N ALA A 144 -2.77 10.37 2.87
CA ALA A 144 -1.71 10.28 3.88
C ALA A 144 -0.62 11.35 3.70
N ALA A 145 -0.20 11.62 2.45
CA ALA A 145 0.73 12.69 2.18
C ALA A 145 0.15 14.07 2.59
N GLN A 146 -1.14 14.32 2.32
CA GLN A 146 -1.82 15.56 2.74
C GLN A 146 -1.85 15.70 4.28
N VAL A 147 -2.18 14.64 5.00
CA VAL A 147 -2.22 14.60 6.47
C VAL A 147 -0.85 14.97 7.04
N LEU A 148 0.20 14.26 6.62
CA LEU A 148 1.56 14.47 7.13
C LEU A 148 2.14 15.84 6.74
N HIS A 149 1.91 16.28 5.51
CA HIS A 149 2.35 17.61 5.05
C HIS A 149 1.77 18.73 5.92
N ARG A 150 0.52 18.56 6.38
CA ARG A 150 -0.23 19.52 7.19
C ARG A 150 0.04 19.39 8.68
N GLN A 151 1.17 18.78 9.04
CA GLN A 151 1.66 18.63 10.42
C GLN A 151 0.77 17.73 11.28
N CYS A 152 -0.11 16.93 10.67
CA CYS A 152 -0.90 15.92 11.37
C CYS A 152 -0.13 14.59 11.41
N GLN A 153 -0.52 13.72 12.33
CA GLN A 153 0.04 12.38 12.47
C GLN A 153 -0.90 11.35 11.84
N ILE A 154 -0.31 10.28 11.31
CA ILE A 154 -1.09 9.09 10.91
C ILE A 154 -1.17 8.19 12.13
N ARG A 155 -2.40 7.83 12.50
CA ARG A 155 -2.67 6.99 13.66
C ARG A 155 -1.94 5.65 13.57
N HIS A 156 -1.35 5.20 14.67
CA HIS A 156 -0.48 4.01 14.79
C HIS A 156 0.88 4.11 14.07
N LEU A 157 1.17 5.22 13.38
CA LEU A 157 2.47 5.53 12.79
C LEU A 157 3.10 6.78 13.42
N GLU A 158 2.66 7.19 14.61
CA GLU A 158 3.07 8.44 15.25
C GLU A 158 4.59 8.50 15.44
N GLN A 159 5.19 7.37 15.83
CA GLN A 159 6.65 7.21 16.01
C GLN A 159 7.46 7.42 14.72
N PHE A 160 6.83 7.26 13.54
CA PHE A 160 7.48 7.43 12.24
C PHE A 160 7.18 8.78 11.58
N THR A 161 6.48 9.68 12.27
CA THR A 161 6.09 10.98 11.72
C THR A 161 7.29 11.79 11.23
N SER A 162 8.40 11.78 11.97
CA SER A 162 9.64 12.49 11.60
C SER A 162 10.25 11.98 10.29
N LEU A 163 10.13 10.68 10.02
CA LEU A 163 10.61 10.02 8.81
C LEU A 163 9.69 10.29 7.61
N LEU A 164 8.38 10.15 7.79
CA LEU A 164 7.41 10.19 6.69
C LEU A 164 7.05 11.61 6.21
N LYS A 165 7.11 12.59 7.12
CA LYS A 165 6.74 13.98 6.85
C LYS A 165 7.56 14.70 5.76
N PRO A 166 8.89 14.60 5.69
CA PRO A 166 9.65 15.18 4.58
C PRO A 166 9.24 14.56 3.24
N LEU A 167 9.10 13.23 3.18
CA LEU A 167 8.69 12.50 1.98
C LEU A 167 7.27 12.90 1.52
N ALA A 168 6.32 12.99 2.45
CA ALA A 168 4.98 13.48 2.19
C ALA A 168 4.97 14.91 1.62
N SER A 169 5.84 15.78 2.14
CA SER A 169 5.98 17.15 1.66
C SER A 169 6.57 17.20 0.25
N ASP A 170 7.51 16.33 -0.09
CA ASP A 170 8.07 16.23 -1.43
C ASP A 170 7.02 15.79 -2.46
N VAL A 171 6.18 14.80 -2.11
CA VAL A 171 5.04 14.36 -2.92
C VAL A 171 4.04 15.50 -3.13
N TRP A 172 3.69 16.21 -2.06
CA TRP A 172 2.79 17.37 -2.12
C TRP A 172 3.33 18.44 -3.07
N ILE A 173 4.60 18.82 -2.92
CA ILE A 173 5.26 19.85 -3.75
C ILE A 173 5.28 19.41 -5.21
N ALA A 174 5.62 18.15 -5.50
CA ALA A 174 5.65 17.64 -6.88
C ALA A 174 4.27 17.65 -7.52
N MET A 175 3.22 17.26 -6.77
CA MET A 175 1.85 17.35 -7.23
C MET A 175 1.44 18.81 -7.54
N GLU A 176 1.78 19.75 -6.66
CA GLU A 176 1.52 21.18 -6.93
C GLU A 176 2.26 21.70 -8.16
N GLN A 177 3.50 21.28 -8.38
CA GLN A 177 4.28 21.65 -9.56
C GLN A 177 3.65 21.08 -10.84
N LEU A 178 3.22 19.82 -10.82
CA LEU A 178 2.51 19.17 -11.93
C LEU A 178 1.22 19.92 -12.25
N ARG A 179 0.37 20.17 -11.24
CA ARG A 179 -0.88 20.95 -11.37
C ARG A 179 -0.61 22.33 -11.95
N ARG A 180 0.39 23.05 -11.42
CA ARG A 180 0.77 24.37 -11.93
C ARG A 180 1.23 24.32 -13.39
N MET A 181 1.96 23.27 -13.79
CA MET A 181 2.40 23.13 -15.17
C MET A 181 1.22 22.84 -16.11
N ILE A 182 0.28 21.98 -15.70
CA ILE A 182 -0.96 21.72 -16.45
C ILE A 182 -1.69 23.05 -16.74
N HIS A 183 -1.90 23.88 -15.71
CA HIS A 183 -2.53 25.20 -15.89
C HIS A 183 -1.75 26.10 -16.85
N ARG A 184 -0.41 26.15 -16.75
CA ARG A 184 0.43 26.91 -17.70
C ARG A 184 0.32 26.42 -19.14
N LEU A 185 0.22 25.11 -19.35
CA LEU A 185 0.10 24.53 -20.69
C LEU A 185 -1.28 24.80 -21.29
N VAL A 186 -2.34 24.73 -20.47
CA VAL A 186 -3.68 25.15 -20.88
C VAL A 186 -3.66 26.62 -21.32
N GLN A 187 -2.99 27.51 -20.57
CA GLN A 187 -2.85 28.92 -20.96
C GLN A 187 -2.10 29.09 -22.29
N LYS A 188 -0.98 28.38 -22.48
CA LYS A 188 -0.23 28.40 -23.75
C LYS A 188 -1.07 27.91 -24.92
N GLN A 189 -1.83 26.83 -24.73
CA GLN A 189 -2.71 26.29 -25.77
C GLN A 189 -3.75 27.33 -26.23
N HIS A 190 -4.33 28.10 -25.29
CA HIS A 190 -5.25 29.19 -25.63
C HIS A 190 -4.57 30.34 -26.38
N GLN A 191 -3.33 30.68 -26.01
CA GLN A 191 -2.57 31.73 -26.70
C GLN A 191 -2.25 31.34 -28.15
N HIS A 192 -1.88 30.08 -28.40
CA HIS A 192 -1.64 29.57 -29.76
C HIS A 192 -2.93 29.53 -30.59
N ALA A 193 -4.06 29.09 -30.02
CA ALA A 193 -5.36 29.11 -30.69
C ALA A 193 -5.84 30.55 -31.00
N ALA A 194 -5.57 31.51 -30.11
CA ALA A 194 -5.91 32.91 -30.34
C ALA A 194 -5.02 33.55 -31.42
N ALA A 195 -3.72 33.25 -31.45
CA ALA A 195 -2.78 33.73 -32.47
C ALA A 195 -3.07 33.18 -33.87
N THR A 196 -3.56 31.94 -33.97
CA THR A 196 -3.98 31.32 -35.24
C THR A 196 -5.40 31.68 -35.66
N SER A 197 -6.18 32.33 -34.78
CA SER A 197 -7.55 32.82 -35.08
C SER A 197 -7.59 34.14 -35.87
N GLY A 198 -6.52 34.47 -36.60
CA GLY A 198 -6.54 35.47 -37.67
C GLY A 198 -7.57 35.10 -38.74
N PHE A 199 -8.10 36.11 -39.43
CA PHE A 199 -9.25 36.17 -40.36
C PHE A 199 -9.58 34.91 -41.21
N LEU A 200 -8.63 34.02 -41.49
CA LEU A 200 -8.83 32.77 -42.25
C LEU A 200 -9.35 31.58 -41.43
N ALA A 201 -9.28 31.59 -40.09
CA ALA A 201 -9.71 30.46 -39.25
C ALA A 201 -11.25 30.27 -39.19
N LYS A 202 -12.03 31.31 -39.52
CA LYS A 202 -13.50 31.22 -39.55
C LYS A 202 -14.03 30.39 -40.74
N PHE A 203 -13.19 30.12 -41.75
CA PHE A 203 -13.59 29.32 -42.91
C PHE A 203 -13.28 27.83 -42.78
N PHE A 204 -12.45 27.41 -41.82
CA PHE A 204 -12.07 26.00 -41.63
C PHE A 204 -12.62 25.36 -40.34
N SER A 205 -13.35 26.11 -39.51
CA SER A 205 -13.78 25.64 -38.19
C SER A 205 -15.00 24.71 -38.17
N SER A 206 -15.65 24.39 -39.30
CA SER A 206 -16.84 23.54 -39.32
C SER A 206 -16.62 22.10 -39.78
N THR A 207 -15.40 21.70 -40.17
CA THR A 207 -15.17 20.35 -40.76
C THR A 207 -13.98 19.58 -40.18
N ALA A 208 -13.20 20.14 -39.25
CA ALA A 208 -12.07 19.46 -38.60
C ALA A 208 -12.38 18.92 -37.18
N ALA A 209 -13.64 18.62 -36.88
CA ALA A 209 -14.07 18.16 -35.55
C ALA A 209 -13.73 16.69 -35.23
N SER A 210 -12.94 16.01 -36.07
CA SER A 210 -12.72 14.55 -35.96
C SER A 210 -11.28 14.09 -36.18
N THR A 211 -10.31 14.99 -36.28
CA THR A 211 -8.89 14.59 -36.30
C THR A 211 -8.36 14.61 -34.88
N SER A 212 -7.99 13.43 -34.38
CA SER A 212 -7.62 13.18 -32.99
C SER A 212 -6.68 14.28 -32.44
N PHE A 213 -6.93 14.73 -31.21
CA PHE A 213 -6.06 15.72 -30.54
C PHE A 213 -4.58 15.25 -30.48
N TYR A 214 -4.36 13.93 -30.58
CA TYR A 214 -3.06 13.25 -30.62
C TYR A 214 -2.33 13.35 -31.97
N SER A 215 -3.00 13.72 -33.06
CA SER A 215 -2.39 13.76 -34.40
C SER A 215 -1.65 15.06 -34.73
N SER A 216 -1.75 16.09 -33.89
CA SER A 216 -0.96 17.31 -34.08
C SER A 216 0.40 17.19 -33.38
N PRO A 217 1.54 17.30 -34.10
CA PRO A 217 2.87 17.23 -33.50
C PRO A 217 3.10 18.31 -32.43
N GLU A 218 2.41 19.45 -32.52
CA GLU A 218 2.48 20.53 -31.53
C GLU A 218 1.86 20.14 -30.18
N ASN A 219 0.75 19.39 -30.19
CA ASN A 219 0.11 18.91 -28.95
C ASN A 219 0.97 17.84 -28.27
N HIS A 220 1.64 17.00 -29.05
CA HIS A 220 2.56 16.00 -28.51
C HIS A 220 3.76 16.67 -27.83
N LEU A 221 4.36 17.69 -28.43
CA LEU A 221 5.45 18.47 -27.82
C LEU A 221 5.01 19.19 -26.53
N LEU A 222 3.78 19.73 -26.51
CA LEU A 222 3.22 20.33 -25.29
C LEU A 222 3.05 19.30 -24.17
N LEU A 223 2.54 18.10 -24.48
CA LEU A 223 2.42 17.02 -23.50
C LEU A 223 3.79 16.50 -23.03
N GLN A 224 4.78 16.40 -23.92
CA GLN A 224 6.15 16.03 -23.55
C GLN A 224 6.77 16.98 -22.52
N SER A 225 6.37 18.25 -22.51
CA SER A 225 6.85 19.20 -21.47
C SER A 225 6.38 18.86 -20.05
N LEU A 226 5.39 17.97 -19.87
CA LEU A 226 4.98 17.42 -18.57
C LEU A 226 5.86 16.28 -18.07
N VAL A 227 6.62 15.62 -18.95
CA VAL A 227 7.45 14.45 -18.63
C VAL A 227 8.35 14.68 -17.41
N PRO A 228 9.10 15.80 -17.29
CA PRO A 228 9.96 16.02 -16.12
C PRO A 228 9.17 16.13 -14.80
N TYR A 229 8.00 16.76 -14.82
CA TYR A 229 7.16 16.94 -13.64
C TYR A 229 6.47 15.64 -13.24
N LEU A 230 6.03 14.88 -14.23
CA LEU A 230 5.39 13.58 -14.02
C LEU A 230 6.40 12.55 -13.49
N THR A 231 7.61 12.53 -14.03
CA THR A 231 8.72 11.68 -13.56
C THR A 231 9.10 12.03 -12.11
N ALA A 232 9.25 13.33 -11.81
CA ALA A 232 9.57 13.77 -10.44
C ALA A 232 8.44 13.42 -9.46
N PHE A 233 7.18 13.55 -9.87
CA PHE A 233 6.03 13.13 -9.08
C PHE A 233 6.02 11.63 -8.82
N GLU A 234 6.22 10.81 -9.85
CA GLU A 234 6.27 9.34 -9.74
C GLU A 234 7.38 8.86 -8.80
N GLN A 235 8.59 9.42 -8.94
CA GLN A 235 9.74 9.04 -8.11
C GLN A 235 9.45 9.32 -6.64
N ARG A 236 9.03 10.55 -6.31
CA ARG A 236 8.71 10.96 -4.93
C ARG A 236 7.53 10.17 -4.38
N TRP A 237 6.52 9.92 -5.22
CA TRP A 237 5.39 9.07 -4.85
C TRP A 237 5.86 7.67 -4.45
N SER A 238 6.69 7.04 -5.28
CA SER A 238 7.17 5.68 -5.04
C SER A 238 8.04 5.60 -3.79
N THR A 239 8.90 6.59 -3.54
CA THR A 239 9.67 6.67 -2.29
C THR A 239 8.77 6.79 -1.06
N PHE A 240 7.78 7.70 -1.10
CA PHE A 240 6.86 7.89 0.01
C PHE A 240 5.96 6.66 0.24
N GLU A 241 5.43 6.07 -0.83
CA GLU A 241 4.63 4.83 -0.80
C GLU A 241 5.42 3.68 -0.17
N LYS A 242 6.67 3.50 -0.58
CA LYS A 242 7.57 2.48 -0.02
C LYS A 242 7.80 2.71 1.48
N SER A 243 8.20 3.92 1.89
CA SER A 243 8.45 4.20 3.31
C SER A 243 7.19 4.14 4.16
N LEU A 244 6.04 4.58 3.65
CA LEU A 244 4.75 4.45 4.34
C LEU A 244 4.40 2.98 4.56
N TYR A 245 4.66 2.14 3.56
CA TYR A 245 4.48 0.70 3.64
C TYR A 245 5.44 0.05 4.65
N GLU A 246 6.73 0.40 4.62
CA GLU A 246 7.73 -0.07 5.57
C GLU A 246 7.33 0.28 7.01
N CYS A 247 6.97 1.54 7.30
CA CYS A 247 6.50 1.94 8.62
C CYS A 247 5.25 1.19 9.08
N TYR A 248 4.34 0.90 8.16
CA TYR A 248 3.18 0.08 8.43
C TYR A 248 3.58 -1.35 8.82
N VAL A 249 4.46 -1.97 8.03
CA VAL A 249 4.96 -3.32 8.28
C VAL A 249 5.63 -3.36 9.65
N LEU A 250 6.42 -2.34 9.98
CA LEU A 250 7.04 -2.18 11.31
C LEU A 250 6.03 -2.13 12.45
N THR A 251 4.92 -1.42 12.28
CA THR A 251 3.90 -1.28 13.32
C THR A 251 3.12 -2.56 13.54
N VAL A 252 2.71 -3.26 12.47
CA VAL A 252 1.87 -4.47 12.60
C VAL A 252 2.70 -5.73 12.82
N PHE A 253 3.86 -5.80 12.18
CA PHE A 253 4.69 -7.00 12.11
C PHE A 253 6.08 -6.84 12.74
N GLY A 254 6.50 -5.63 13.14
CA GLY A 254 7.72 -5.42 13.94
C GLY A 254 8.98 -5.06 13.14
N LYS A 255 10.09 -4.81 13.85
CA LYS A 255 11.33 -4.17 13.35
C LYS A 255 12.04 -4.85 12.17
N HIS A 256 12.00 -6.17 12.06
CA HIS A 256 12.90 -6.91 11.17
C HIS A 256 12.36 -7.19 9.78
N ASP A 257 11.04 -7.12 9.57
CA ASP A 257 10.45 -7.40 8.24
C ASP A 257 10.82 -6.34 7.20
N THR A 258 11.13 -5.11 7.62
CA THR A 258 11.58 -4.04 6.70
C THR A 258 13.01 -4.20 6.22
N GLU A 259 13.89 -4.75 7.05
CA GLU A 259 15.27 -5.05 6.65
C GLU A 259 15.29 -6.25 5.70
N LEU A 260 14.44 -7.25 5.92
CA LEU A 260 14.26 -8.41 5.03
C LEU A 260 13.69 -8.01 3.64
N LEU A 261 12.72 -7.11 3.60
CA LEU A 261 12.19 -6.54 2.34
C LEU A 261 13.24 -5.76 1.54
N GLN A 262 14.18 -5.08 2.20
CA GLN A 262 15.28 -4.36 1.55
C GLN A 262 16.42 -5.28 1.11
N ARG A 263 16.74 -6.27 1.96
CA ARG A 263 17.77 -7.28 1.72
C ARG A 263 17.43 -8.18 0.53
N ASN A 264 16.17 -8.58 0.34
CA ASN A 264 15.79 -9.42 -0.82
C ASN A 264 15.79 -8.74 -2.19
N ILE A 265 15.93 -7.41 -2.25
CA ILE A 265 16.19 -6.71 -3.53
C ILE A 265 17.70 -6.72 -3.86
N SER A 266 18.55 -7.01 -2.87
CA SER A 266 20.01 -6.86 -2.94
C SER A 266 20.80 -8.13 -2.59
N HIS A 267 20.11 -9.23 -2.26
CA HIS A 267 20.75 -10.47 -1.88
C HIS A 267 21.14 -11.28 -3.11
N ASP A 268 22.44 -11.25 -3.40
CA ASP A 268 23.21 -12.25 -4.14
C ASP A 268 23.25 -13.59 -3.39
N ILE A 269 22.09 -14.16 -3.01
CA ILE A 269 22.07 -15.51 -2.43
C ILE A 269 22.15 -16.50 -3.59
N PRO A 270 23.14 -17.40 -3.66
CA PRO A 270 23.20 -18.45 -4.67
C PRO A 270 22.25 -19.60 -4.31
N LEU A 271 20.98 -19.29 -4.02
CA LEU A 271 19.93 -20.31 -4.03
C LEU A 271 19.69 -20.70 -5.49
N SER A 272 19.50 -21.99 -5.77
CA SER A 272 19.30 -22.44 -7.15
C SER A 272 18.11 -21.69 -7.76
N PRO A 273 18.31 -20.88 -8.82
CA PRO A 273 17.23 -20.11 -9.43
C PRO A 273 16.12 -20.99 -10.01
N THR A 274 16.40 -22.29 -10.21
CA THR A 274 15.41 -23.29 -10.63
C THR A 274 14.47 -23.73 -9.51
N LEU A 275 14.90 -23.65 -8.24
CA LEU A 275 14.11 -24.05 -7.07
C LEU A 275 13.28 -22.88 -6.50
N PHE A 276 13.77 -21.65 -6.66
CA PHE A 276 13.16 -20.43 -6.11
C PHE A 276 12.61 -19.52 -7.23
N SER A 277 11.99 -20.13 -8.24
CA SER A 277 11.52 -19.42 -9.44
C SER A 277 10.13 -18.81 -9.30
N ASP A 278 9.36 -19.18 -8.28
CA ASP A 278 7.97 -18.77 -8.11
C ASP A 278 7.76 -17.97 -6.81
N ALA A 279 6.62 -17.27 -6.73
CA ALA A 279 6.37 -16.37 -5.62
C ALA A 279 6.31 -17.08 -4.27
N LEU A 280 5.81 -18.32 -4.17
CA LEU A 280 5.74 -19.04 -2.88
C LEU A 280 7.13 -19.41 -2.40
N THR A 281 7.96 -19.98 -3.27
CA THR A 281 9.32 -20.40 -2.91
C THR A 281 10.19 -19.18 -2.55
N GLN A 282 10.01 -18.05 -3.23
CA GLN A 282 10.66 -16.78 -2.87
C GLN A 282 10.23 -16.21 -1.51
N LEU A 283 9.05 -16.58 -1.00
CA LEU A 283 8.61 -16.19 0.34
C LEU A 283 9.22 -17.04 1.45
N LEU A 284 9.63 -18.28 1.18
CA LEU A 284 10.08 -19.21 2.21
C LEU A 284 11.26 -18.68 3.05
N PRO A 285 12.31 -18.06 2.47
CA PRO A 285 13.37 -17.46 3.28
C PRO A 285 12.86 -16.37 4.22
N LEU A 286 11.98 -15.50 3.72
CA LEU A 286 11.37 -14.41 4.51
C LEU A 286 10.51 -14.94 5.66
N ALA A 287 9.74 -15.99 5.40
CA ALA A 287 8.90 -16.62 6.40
C ALA A 287 9.76 -17.34 7.46
N LEU A 288 10.87 -17.96 7.06
CA LEU A 288 11.77 -18.68 7.94
C LEU A 288 12.54 -17.73 8.87
N ASP A 289 13.16 -16.69 8.33
CA ASP A 289 13.87 -15.68 9.13
C ASP A 289 12.95 -15.10 10.20
N ARG A 290 11.72 -14.74 9.78
CA ARG A 290 10.69 -14.25 10.69
C ARG A 290 10.28 -15.28 11.75
N ALA A 291 10.13 -16.55 11.36
CA ALA A 291 9.74 -17.61 12.28
C ALA A 291 10.80 -17.82 13.37
N MET A 292 12.08 -17.78 13.01
CA MET A 292 13.20 -17.89 13.94
C MET A 292 13.26 -16.69 14.90
N ASP A 293 13.17 -15.48 14.37
CA ASP A 293 13.20 -14.24 15.17
C ASP A 293 12.06 -14.18 16.20
N ARG A 294 10.87 -14.65 15.81
CA ARG A 294 9.70 -14.70 16.69
C ARG A 294 9.69 -15.91 17.62
N GLN A 295 10.73 -16.75 17.57
CA GLN A 295 10.82 -18.00 18.32
C GLN A 295 9.62 -18.91 18.04
N LEU A 296 9.07 -18.85 16.82
CA LEU A 296 8.06 -19.78 16.33
C LEU A 296 8.71 -21.09 15.90
N LEU A 297 9.89 -21.00 15.28
CA LEU A 297 10.73 -22.15 14.97
C LEU A 297 12.06 -21.97 15.66
N ASP A 298 12.48 -22.98 16.40
CA ASP A 298 13.81 -23.00 17.00
C ASP A 298 14.87 -23.32 15.95
N VAL A 299 16.06 -22.75 16.13
CA VAL A 299 17.24 -23.08 15.34
C VAL A 299 17.46 -24.58 15.34
N GLY A 300 17.33 -25.23 16.52
CA GLY A 300 17.45 -26.67 16.70
C GLY A 300 16.56 -27.47 15.76
N ALA A 301 15.29 -27.08 15.64
CA ALA A 301 14.32 -27.74 14.75
C ALA A 301 14.72 -27.64 13.27
N ILE A 302 15.41 -26.57 12.86
CA ILE A 302 15.95 -26.44 11.50
C ILE A 302 17.17 -27.33 11.29
N GLN A 303 18.06 -27.46 12.29
CA GLN A 303 19.27 -28.29 12.18
C GLN A 303 18.92 -29.78 12.10
N THR A 304 17.99 -30.22 12.94
CA THR A 304 17.56 -31.62 13.01
C THR A 304 16.56 -32.00 11.92
N LEU A 305 16.23 -31.05 11.03
CA LEU A 305 15.20 -31.22 10.00
C LEU A 305 13.89 -31.74 10.61
N ASP A 306 13.49 -31.15 11.75
CA ASP A 306 12.30 -31.51 12.50
C ASP A 306 11.06 -31.40 11.58
N PRO A 307 10.23 -32.46 11.49
CA PRO A 307 9.01 -32.43 10.72
C PRO A 307 8.09 -31.23 11.01
N ILE A 308 8.10 -30.70 12.24
CA ILE A 308 7.36 -29.50 12.61
C ILE A 308 7.76 -28.31 11.74
N ALA A 309 9.05 -28.12 11.46
CA ALA A 309 9.53 -27.03 10.61
C ALA A 309 9.05 -27.16 9.15
N PHE A 310 9.01 -28.39 8.62
CA PHE A 310 8.52 -28.67 7.27
C PHE A 310 7.01 -28.43 7.12
N VAL A 311 6.24 -28.65 8.18
CA VAL A 311 4.79 -28.41 8.20
C VAL A 311 4.48 -26.93 8.47
N ALA A 312 5.20 -26.31 9.41
CA ALA A 312 4.96 -24.94 9.83
C ALA A 312 5.37 -23.90 8.78
N LEU A 313 6.54 -24.06 8.15
CA LEU A 313 7.07 -23.03 7.25
C LEU A 313 6.15 -22.74 6.05
N PRO A 314 5.57 -23.74 5.37
CA PRO A 314 4.65 -23.49 4.26
C PRO A 314 3.38 -22.78 4.75
N ARG A 315 2.84 -23.15 5.92
CA ARG A 315 1.69 -22.49 6.55
C ARG A 315 1.98 -21.01 6.84
N LEU A 316 3.14 -20.72 7.41
CA LEU A 316 3.59 -19.34 7.69
C LEU A 316 3.84 -18.54 6.40
N ALA A 317 4.35 -19.16 5.34
CA ALA A 317 4.53 -18.52 4.05
C ALA A 317 3.21 -18.17 3.36
N ILE A 318 2.19 -19.05 3.45
CA ILE A 318 0.83 -18.75 2.98
C ILE A 318 0.26 -17.55 3.75
N LEU A 319 0.37 -17.56 5.09
CA LEU A 319 -0.06 -16.44 5.93
C LEU A 319 0.64 -15.13 5.53
N ALA A 320 1.96 -15.15 5.36
CA ALA A 320 2.75 -13.99 4.95
C ALA A 320 2.30 -13.46 3.59
N GLY A 321 2.17 -14.34 2.59
CA GLY A 321 1.79 -13.98 1.24
C GLY A 321 0.36 -13.46 1.09
N VAL A 322 -0.55 -13.79 2.00
CA VAL A 322 -1.90 -13.18 2.05
C VAL A 322 -2.00 -12.02 3.04
N THR A 323 -0.93 -11.65 3.72
CA THR A 323 -0.91 -10.50 4.65
C THR A 323 0.19 -9.51 4.30
N TRP A 324 1.32 -9.52 5.01
CA TRP A 324 2.38 -8.52 4.89
C TRP A 324 3.28 -8.67 3.64
N LEU A 325 3.11 -9.73 2.85
CA LEU A 325 3.74 -9.89 1.54
C LEU A 325 2.73 -9.86 0.40
N ALA A 326 1.46 -9.52 0.67
CA ALA A 326 0.40 -9.49 -0.33
C ALA A 326 0.68 -8.55 -1.52
N HIS A 327 1.43 -7.47 -1.29
CA HIS A 327 1.86 -6.53 -2.33
C HIS A 327 2.93 -7.13 -3.27
N VAL A 328 3.75 -8.07 -2.78
CA VAL A 328 4.76 -8.79 -3.57
C VAL A 328 4.09 -9.92 -4.35
N THR A 329 3.22 -10.67 -3.68
CA THR A 329 2.62 -11.88 -4.24
C THR A 329 1.42 -11.61 -5.15
N GLY A 330 0.66 -10.54 -4.88
CA GLY A 330 -0.61 -10.25 -5.55
C GLY A 330 -1.74 -11.24 -5.22
N TRP A 331 -1.57 -12.15 -4.24
CA TRP A 331 -2.52 -13.24 -3.97
C TRP A 331 -3.90 -12.77 -3.50
N ARG A 332 -4.00 -11.55 -2.96
CA ARG A 332 -5.27 -10.92 -2.56
C ARG A 332 -6.08 -10.32 -3.71
N THR A 333 -5.50 -10.16 -4.90
CA THR A 333 -6.18 -9.44 -5.98
C THR A 333 -7.25 -10.32 -6.63
N THR A 334 -8.48 -9.83 -6.72
CA THR A 334 -9.61 -10.51 -7.39
C THR A 334 -9.40 -10.70 -8.90
N THR A 335 -8.38 -10.03 -9.47
CA THR A 335 -7.94 -10.18 -10.86
C THR A 335 -6.83 -11.21 -11.03
N CYS A 336 -6.35 -11.86 -9.95
CA CYS A 336 -5.41 -12.95 -10.06
C CYS A 336 -6.12 -14.13 -10.73
N THR A 337 -5.94 -14.27 -12.04
CA THR A 337 -6.31 -15.48 -12.76
C THR A 337 -5.53 -16.65 -12.15
N THR A 338 -6.12 -17.85 -12.12
CA THR A 338 -5.45 -19.06 -11.62
C THR A 338 -4.06 -19.24 -12.25
N SER A 339 -3.84 -18.78 -13.48
CA SER A 339 -2.53 -18.78 -14.17
C SER A 339 -1.41 -18.01 -13.46
N ASN A 340 -1.72 -17.10 -12.54
CA ASN A 340 -0.72 -16.23 -11.88
C ASN A 340 -0.38 -16.67 -10.46
N LEU A 341 -1.05 -17.71 -9.95
CA LEU A 341 -0.67 -18.34 -8.68
C LEU A 341 0.52 -19.28 -8.90
N PRO A 342 1.38 -19.45 -7.89
CA PRO A 342 2.39 -20.51 -7.89
C PRO A 342 1.77 -21.88 -8.15
N VAL A 343 2.47 -22.72 -8.91
CA VAL A 343 2.00 -24.07 -9.28
C VAL A 343 1.63 -24.90 -8.05
N TRP A 344 2.33 -24.69 -6.93
CA TRP A 344 2.11 -25.36 -5.65
C TRP A 344 0.71 -25.14 -5.07
N ILE A 345 0.13 -23.95 -5.27
CA ILE A 345 -1.13 -23.55 -4.61
C ILE A 345 -2.22 -23.15 -5.61
N GLN A 346 -1.97 -23.35 -6.90
CA GLN A 346 -2.87 -22.95 -7.98
C GLN A 346 -4.26 -23.56 -7.85
N MET A 347 -4.34 -24.81 -7.38
CA MET A 347 -5.60 -25.55 -7.19
C MET A 347 -6.43 -25.02 -6.01
N HIS A 348 -5.83 -24.20 -5.13
CA HIS A 348 -6.45 -23.70 -3.89
C HIS A 348 -6.90 -22.24 -4.00
N LYS A 349 -7.14 -21.73 -5.22
CA LYS A 349 -7.55 -20.33 -5.44
C LYS A 349 -8.76 -19.92 -4.60
N GLU A 350 -9.80 -20.74 -4.55
CA GLU A 350 -11.02 -20.45 -3.79
C GLU A 350 -10.76 -20.38 -2.28
N THR A 351 -9.92 -21.28 -1.76
CA THR A 351 -9.51 -21.27 -0.35
C THR A 351 -8.68 -20.03 -0.03
N LEU A 352 -7.73 -19.65 -0.91
CA LEU A 352 -6.97 -18.40 -0.77
C LEU A 352 -7.89 -17.17 -0.80
N ASP A 353 -8.94 -17.17 -1.61
CA ASP A 353 -9.93 -16.09 -1.64
C ASP A 353 -10.73 -16.01 -0.34
N ARG A 354 -11.08 -17.15 0.28
CA ARG A 354 -11.70 -17.17 1.61
C ARG A 354 -10.78 -16.61 2.68
N ILE A 355 -9.50 -17.00 2.68
CA ILE A 355 -8.49 -16.47 3.61
C ILE A 355 -8.36 -14.95 3.43
N ALA A 356 -8.20 -14.48 2.19
CA ALA A 356 -8.10 -13.06 1.88
C ALA A 356 -9.36 -12.28 2.30
N ALA A 357 -10.55 -12.84 2.06
CA ALA A 357 -11.82 -12.24 2.48
C ALA A 357 -11.95 -12.18 4.01
N ALA A 358 -11.54 -13.22 4.73
CA ALA A 358 -11.58 -13.24 6.19
C ALA A 358 -10.68 -12.16 6.80
N PHE A 359 -9.45 -12.01 6.31
CA PHE A 359 -8.59 -10.91 6.75
C PHE A 359 -9.15 -9.54 6.34
N THR A 360 -9.72 -9.41 5.14
CA THR A 360 -10.39 -8.17 4.72
C THR A 360 -11.55 -7.82 5.66
N GLN A 361 -12.31 -8.80 6.15
CA GLN A 361 -13.38 -8.58 7.13
C GLN A 361 -12.84 -8.15 8.50
N LEU A 362 -11.76 -8.78 8.98
CA LEU A 362 -11.08 -8.37 10.21
C LEU A 362 -10.59 -6.92 10.11
N GLU A 363 -10.00 -6.57 8.98
CA GLU A 363 -9.55 -5.21 8.66
C GLU A 363 -10.73 -4.22 8.64
N VAL A 364 -11.84 -4.58 7.98
CA VAL A 364 -13.05 -3.72 7.92
C VAL A 364 -13.69 -3.55 9.28
N ALA A 365 -13.81 -4.61 10.08
CA ALA A 365 -14.38 -4.55 11.43
C ALA A 365 -13.56 -3.61 12.33
N PHE A 366 -12.24 -3.67 12.22
CA PHE A 366 -11.38 -2.72 12.91
C PHE A 366 -11.56 -1.28 12.40
N LEU A 367 -11.69 -1.07 11.08
CA LEU A 367 -11.92 0.27 10.50
C LEU A 367 -13.24 0.90 10.95
N GLN A 368 -14.26 0.09 11.24
CA GLN A 368 -15.56 0.56 11.73
C GLN A 368 -15.51 0.96 13.22
N THR A 369 -14.59 0.41 14.01
CA THR A 369 -14.47 0.67 15.45
C THR A 369 -13.03 0.97 15.88
N PRO A 370 -12.42 2.06 15.37
CA PRO A 370 -10.99 2.27 15.53
C PRO A 370 -10.66 2.73 16.97
N SER A 371 -10.16 1.81 17.82
CA SER A 371 -9.60 2.10 19.15
C SER A 371 -8.17 1.56 19.29
N LYS A 372 -7.38 2.10 20.24
CA LYS A 372 -6.03 1.57 20.52
C LYS A 372 -6.10 0.12 20.99
N GLU A 373 -7.10 -0.20 21.81
CA GLU A 373 -7.41 -1.55 22.28
C GLU A 373 -7.74 -2.48 21.10
N LYS A 374 -8.60 -2.06 20.17
CA LYS A 374 -8.93 -2.87 18.99
C LYS A 374 -7.73 -3.12 18.08
N HIS A 375 -6.75 -2.21 18.06
CA HIS A 375 -5.54 -2.39 17.27
C HIS A 375 -4.64 -3.43 17.93
N GLN A 376 -4.50 -3.35 19.26
CA GLN A 376 -3.79 -4.34 20.05
C GLN A 376 -4.48 -5.72 19.94
N ASP A 377 -5.82 -5.77 19.97
CA ASP A 377 -6.60 -6.99 19.75
C ASP A 377 -6.32 -7.59 18.37
N PHE A 378 -6.29 -6.77 17.32
CA PHE A 378 -5.96 -7.22 15.95
C PHE A 378 -4.53 -7.78 15.86
N VAL A 379 -3.55 -7.05 16.38
CA VAL A 379 -2.14 -7.49 16.40
C VAL A 379 -2.00 -8.78 17.21
N GLN A 380 -2.72 -8.88 18.34
CA GLN A 380 -2.70 -10.07 19.18
C GLN A 380 -3.35 -11.26 18.48
N LEU A 381 -4.48 -11.06 17.81
CA LEU A 381 -5.16 -12.10 17.02
C LEU A 381 -4.25 -12.63 15.91
N TYR A 382 -3.53 -11.75 15.21
CA TYR A 382 -2.56 -12.14 14.20
C TYR A 382 -1.40 -12.96 14.80
N LYS A 383 -0.82 -12.51 15.93
CA LYS A 383 0.23 -13.26 16.64
C LYS A 383 -0.25 -14.62 17.15
N THR A 384 -1.49 -14.70 17.63
CA THR A 384 -2.10 -15.97 18.05
C THR A 384 -2.24 -16.91 16.86
N LEU A 385 -2.65 -16.40 15.69
CA LEU A 385 -2.73 -17.20 14.47
C LEU A 385 -1.36 -17.71 14.01
N GLU A 386 -0.33 -16.87 14.00
CA GLU A 386 1.03 -17.31 13.65
C GLU A 386 1.52 -18.47 14.54
N ARG A 387 1.34 -18.36 15.87
CA ARG A 387 1.67 -19.46 16.80
C ARG A 387 0.84 -20.69 16.53
N ALA A 388 -0.47 -20.51 16.30
CA ALA A 388 -1.36 -21.62 16.05
C ALA A 388 -0.99 -22.43 14.80
N LEU A 389 -0.38 -21.79 13.78
CA LEU A 389 0.10 -22.49 12.58
C LEU A 389 1.28 -23.44 12.85
N VAL A 390 1.99 -23.26 13.96
CA VAL A 390 3.07 -24.13 14.43
C VAL A 390 2.57 -25.11 15.50
N ASP A 391 1.95 -24.59 16.56
CA ASP A 391 1.64 -25.34 17.78
C ASP A 391 0.25 -26.03 17.74
N GLY A 392 -0.58 -25.66 16.76
CA GLY A 392 -1.99 -26.06 16.68
C GLY A 392 -2.94 -24.97 17.19
N CYS A 393 -4.23 -25.10 16.83
CA CYS A 393 -5.23 -24.07 17.05
C CYS A 393 -6.34 -24.48 18.02
N ASP A 394 -6.34 -23.86 19.20
CA ASP A 394 -7.42 -23.98 20.21
C ASP A 394 -8.37 -22.78 20.25
N ASP A 395 -8.06 -21.68 19.53
CA ASP A 395 -8.88 -20.45 19.55
C ASP A 395 -9.93 -20.45 18.42
N ASP A 396 -11.20 -20.62 18.81
CA ASP A 396 -12.35 -20.65 17.90
C ASP A 396 -12.47 -19.39 17.02
N ARG A 397 -11.90 -18.26 17.42
CA ARG A 397 -11.97 -17.00 16.65
C ARG A 397 -11.11 -17.06 15.39
N ILE A 398 -9.97 -17.75 15.45
CA ILE A 398 -9.02 -17.84 14.34
C ILE A 398 -9.09 -19.20 13.62
N LYS A 399 -9.75 -20.19 14.24
CA LYS A 399 -9.89 -21.55 13.70
C LYS A 399 -10.34 -21.61 12.24
N PRO A 400 -11.30 -20.82 11.75
CA PRO A 400 -11.67 -20.86 10.34
C PRO A 400 -10.52 -20.47 9.40
N ILE A 401 -9.77 -19.41 9.75
CA ILE A 401 -8.63 -18.92 8.97
C ILE A 401 -7.47 -19.92 9.05
N TYR A 402 -7.20 -20.44 10.25
CA TYR A 402 -6.21 -21.47 10.50
C TYR A 402 -6.45 -22.71 9.61
N VAL A 403 -7.67 -23.26 9.63
CA VAL A 403 -8.01 -24.46 8.85
C VAL A 403 -7.83 -24.20 7.36
N ASP A 404 -8.32 -23.07 6.84
CA ASP A 404 -8.13 -22.75 5.42
C ASP A 404 -6.64 -22.64 5.05
N ILE A 405 -5.78 -22.05 5.91
CA ILE A 405 -4.34 -21.98 5.67
C ILE A 405 -3.71 -23.38 5.65
N CYS A 406 -4.04 -24.23 6.63
CA CYS A 406 -3.54 -25.61 6.68
C CYS A 406 -3.98 -26.40 5.45
N ILE A 407 -5.23 -26.26 4.99
CA ILE A 407 -5.71 -26.92 3.76
C ILE A 407 -4.83 -26.55 2.57
N VAL A 408 -4.43 -25.28 2.41
CA VAL A 408 -3.57 -24.87 1.30
C VAL A 408 -2.15 -25.42 1.49
N ALA A 409 -1.54 -25.21 2.64
CA ALA A 409 -0.15 -25.56 2.88
C ALA A 409 0.09 -27.07 2.89
N ASP A 410 -0.76 -27.82 3.59
CA ASP A 410 -0.61 -29.26 3.78
C ASP A 410 -0.95 -30.02 2.49
N SER A 411 -1.75 -29.43 1.60
CA SER A 411 -1.96 -29.97 0.25
C SER A 411 -0.66 -30.00 -0.55
N VAL A 412 0.25 -29.03 -0.37
CA VAL A 412 1.54 -29.01 -1.06
C VAL A 412 2.36 -30.21 -0.63
N LEU A 413 2.39 -30.46 0.68
CA LEU A 413 3.12 -31.55 1.34
C LEU A 413 2.51 -32.94 1.09
N SER A 414 1.25 -33.03 0.67
CA SER A 414 0.56 -34.29 0.36
C SER A 414 0.32 -34.50 -1.15
N SER A 415 0.69 -33.52 -1.99
CA SER A 415 0.51 -33.59 -3.44
C SER A 415 1.60 -34.41 -4.15
N HIS A 416 1.41 -34.64 -5.45
CA HIS A 416 2.45 -35.16 -6.33
C HIS A 416 3.71 -34.26 -6.42
N LEU A 417 3.63 -33.01 -5.94
CA LEU A 417 4.76 -32.08 -5.87
C LEU A 417 5.48 -32.11 -4.52
N ALA A 418 5.00 -32.90 -3.54
CA ALA A 418 5.51 -32.93 -2.17
C ALA A 418 7.02 -33.12 -2.11
N GLN A 419 7.55 -34.14 -2.80
CA GLN A 419 8.99 -34.42 -2.81
C GLN A 419 9.82 -33.24 -3.34
N SER A 420 9.35 -32.61 -4.42
CA SER A 420 10.04 -31.43 -4.99
C SER A 420 10.01 -30.26 -4.01
N PHE A 421 8.90 -30.06 -3.32
CA PHE A 421 8.77 -28.98 -2.34
C PHE A 421 9.61 -29.23 -1.07
N THR A 422 9.64 -30.47 -0.58
CA THR A 422 10.50 -30.89 0.54
C THR A 422 11.97 -30.65 0.20
N MET A 423 12.40 -30.92 -1.04
CA MET A 423 13.76 -30.60 -1.48
C MET A 423 14.06 -29.09 -1.45
N VAL A 424 13.09 -28.24 -1.79
CA VAL A 424 13.23 -26.78 -1.64
C VAL A 424 13.43 -26.40 -0.17
N LEU A 425 12.63 -26.97 0.73
CA LEU A 425 12.72 -26.73 2.18
C LEU A 425 14.06 -27.23 2.75
N CYS A 426 14.49 -28.44 2.40
CA CYS A 426 15.79 -28.98 2.81
C CYS A 426 16.94 -28.09 2.33
N HIS A 427 16.92 -27.63 1.09
CA HIS A 427 17.94 -26.73 0.56
C HIS A 427 17.94 -25.39 1.30
N LEU A 428 16.76 -24.87 1.63
CA LEU A 428 16.62 -23.65 2.42
C LEU A 428 17.19 -23.84 3.84
N PHE A 429 16.79 -24.90 4.54
CA PHE A 429 17.24 -25.19 5.90
C PHE A 429 18.74 -25.40 5.97
N LYS A 430 19.31 -26.21 5.06
CA LYS A 430 20.77 -26.41 4.93
C LYS A 430 21.50 -25.09 4.72
N HIS A 431 20.97 -24.21 3.86
CA HIS A 431 21.57 -22.91 3.61
C HIS A 431 21.54 -22.01 4.84
N VAL A 432 20.41 -21.97 5.56
CA VAL A 432 20.27 -21.19 6.79
C VAL A 432 21.19 -21.74 7.88
N GLY A 433 21.33 -23.06 8.00
CA GLY A 433 22.28 -23.62 8.95
C GLY A 433 23.72 -23.18 8.70
N LEU A 434 24.15 -23.09 7.44
CA LEU A 434 25.48 -22.55 7.11
C LEU A 434 25.65 -21.08 7.52
N GLN A 435 24.58 -20.26 7.50
CA GLN A 435 24.66 -18.85 7.91
C GLN A 435 24.79 -18.66 9.42
N TYR A 436 24.25 -19.60 10.20
CA TYR A 436 24.30 -19.57 11.67
C TYR A 436 25.44 -20.43 12.25
N ASP A 437 26.39 -20.86 11.42
CA ASP A 437 27.53 -21.71 11.79
C ASP A 437 27.09 -23.04 12.46
N ILE A 438 26.07 -23.65 11.86
CA ILE A 438 25.41 -24.86 12.36
C ILE A 438 25.95 -26.08 11.62
N GLU A 439 26.44 -27.05 12.38
CA GLU A 439 26.80 -28.38 11.87
C GLU A 439 25.54 -29.24 11.69
N PHE A 440 25.29 -29.73 10.48
CA PHE A 440 24.26 -30.73 10.20
C PHE A 440 24.84 -32.13 10.43
N GLU A 441 24.08 -33.05 11.02
CA GLU A 441 24.46 -34.46 11.09
C GLU A 441 24.57 -35.04 9.65
N GLU A 442 25.61 -35.85 9.41
CA GLU A 442 25.91 -36.40 8.09
C GLU A 442 24.75 -37.27 7.54
N GLU A 443 24.48 -37.17 6.24
CA GLU A 443 23.34 -37.79 5.54
C GLU A 443 23.21 -39.32 5.68
N GLU A 444 24.22 -40.03 6.21
CA GLU A 444 24.22 -41.50 6.32
C GLU A 444 23.29 -42.05 7.43
N ASP A 445 22.90 -41.24 8.42
CA ASP A 445 22.05 -41.66 9.56
C ASP A 445 20.64 -41.04 9.56
N ALA A 446 20.27 -40.26 8.54
CA ALA A 446 18.98 -39.57 8.49
C ALA A 446 17.81 -40.52 8.15
N VAL A 447 16.84 -40.64 9.07
CA VAL A 447 15.54 -41.28 8.83
C VAL A 447 14.89 -40.66 7.59
N PRO A 448 14.21 -41.41 6.69
CA PRO A 448 13.56 -40.82 5.53
C PRO A 448 12.45 -39.86 5.98
N ILE A 449 12.78 -38.56 6.03
CA ILE A 449 11.89 -37.46 6.44
C ILE A 449 10.56 -37.51 5.66
N GLU A 450 10.61 -37.99 4.42
CA GLU A 450 9.47 -38.18 3.52
C GLU A 450 8.34 -39.02 4.16
N GLN A 451 8.69 -40.08 4.88
CA GLN A 451 7.72 -41.01 5.45
C GLN A 451 7.08 -40.43 6.73
N THR A 452 7.88 -39.73 7.54
CA THR A 452 7.41 -39.03 8.75
C THR A 452 6.51 -37.83 8.40
N LEU A 453 6.79 -37.11 7.31
CA LEU A 453 5.94 -36.00 6.85
C LEU A 453 4.58 -36.48 6.32
N LEU A 454 4.57 -37.60 5.59
CA LEU A 454 3.32 -38.24 5.15
C LEU A 454 2.46 -38.69 6.34
N ASP A 455 3.08 -39.21 7.40
CA ASP A 455 2.37 -39.66 8.61
C ASP A 455 1.86 -38.48 9.48
N LEU A 456 2.46 -37.29 9.39
CA LEU A 456 2.04 -36.07 10.11
C LEU A 456 1.03 -35.21 9.34
N ALA A 457 0.89 -35.41 8.03
CA ALA A 457 -0.06 -34.70 7.16
C ALA A 457 -1.45 -35.37 7.11
N ILE A 458 -1.60 -36.57 7.68
CA ILE A 458 -2.86 -37.31 7.87
C ILE A 458 -3.45 -36.96 9.24
#